data_AF-A0A2K1YED2-F1
#
_entry.id   AF-A0A2K1YED2-F1
#
_cell.length_a   1.000
_cell.length_b   1.000
_cell.length_c   1.000
_cell.angle_alpha   90.00
_cell.angle_beta   90.00
_cell.angle_gamma   90.00
#
_symmetry.space_group_name_H-M   'P 1'
#
loop_
_entity.id
_entity.type
_entity.pdbx_description
1 polymer ?
#
loop_
_entity_poly.entity_id
_entity_poly.type
_entity_poly.pdbx_seq_one_letter_code
_entity_poly.pdbx_strand_id
1 'polypeptide(L)'
;MGRRLSFVRPGMEKTDMFNFLAAKVSGYDESGLQFYVQRSDKTTILHMAILSLHFDLAYQIALDYTHLIGQKDADGMTGLQLLSCNPSAFKLEPEEQKKDSLI
;
A
#
# COMPACT_ATOMS: atom_id res chain seq x y z
N MET A 1 -5.89 -26.42 22.44
CA MET A 1 -4.91 -25.32 22.27
C MET A 1 -4.52 -25.22 20.81
N GLY A 2 -5.22 -24.38 20.03
CA GLY A 2 -4.90 -24.15 18.62
C GLY A 2 -3.74 -23.16 18.52
N ARG A 3 -2.64 -23.57 17.88
CA ARG A 3 -1.54 -22.65 17.57
C ARG A 3 -2.05 -21.66 16.55
N ARG A 4 -2.18 -20.39 16.96
CA ARG A 4 -2.42 -19.27 16.04
C ARG A 4 -1.19 -19.20 15.13
N LEU A 5 -1.36 -19.58 13.87
CA LEU A 5 -0.37 -19.31 12.83
C LEU A 5 -0.27 -17.79 12.71
N SER A 6 0.72 -17.20 13.36
CA SER A 6 1.16 -15.84 13.03
C SER A 6 1.79 -15.95 11.64
N PHE A 7 0.99 -15.65 10.63
CA PHE A 7 1.45 -15.47 9.25
C PHE A 7 2.42 -14.28 9.25
N VAL A 8 3.70 -14.56 9.48
CA VAL A 8 4.76 -13.57 9.30
C VAL A 8 4.90 -13.38 7.79
N ARG A 9 4.36 -12.27 7.27
CA ARG A 9 4.58 -11.84 5.90
C ARG A 9 6.06 -11.44 5.76
N PRO A 10 6.86 -12.11 4.92
CA PRO A 10 8.24 -11.71 4.71
C PRO A 10 8.26 -10.50 3.76
N GLY A 11 8.60 -9.33 4.30
CA GLY A 11 8.74 -8.07 3.54
C GLY A 11 8.30 -6.83 4.31
N MET A 12 8.68 -6.68 5.59
CA MET A 12 8.01 -5.75 6.50
C MET A 12 8.83 -4.52 6.93
N GLU A 13 10.08 -4.28 6.52
CA GLU A 13 10.83 -3.12 7.06
C GLU A 13 10.14 -1.76 6.84
N LYS A 14 9.62 -1.53 5.62
CA LYS A 14 8.89 -0.28 5.30
C LYS A 14 7.52 -0.23 5.98
N THR A 15 6.86 -1.37 6.08
CA THR A 15 5.56 -1.51 6.73
C THR A 15 5.66 -1.34 8.25
N ASP A 16 6.73 -1.86 8.86
CA ASP A 16 7.05 -1.72 10.28
C ASP A 16 7.34 -0.25 10.61
N MET A 17 8.11 0.43 9.77
CA MET A 17 8.36 1.87 9.93
C MET A 17 7.06 2.69 9.76
N PHE A 18 6.24 2.36 8.77
CA PHE A 18 4.93 2.97 8.60
C PHE A 18 4.06 2.78 9.84
N ASN A 19 3.93 1.54 10.32
CA ASN A 19 3.15 1.18 11.49
C ASN A 19 3.63 1.89 12.75
N PHE A 20 4.95 1.97 12.94
CA PHE A 20 5.55 2.68 14.05
C PHE A 20 5.18 4.17 14.05
N LEU A 21 5.28 4.84 12.90
CA LEU A 21 4.93 6.25 12.77
C LEU A 21 3.42 6.48 12.87
N ALA A 22 2.60 5.64 12.23
CA ALA A 22 1.15 5.68 12.31
C ALA A 22 0.65 5.55 13.76
N ALA A 23 1.25 4.64 14.53
CA ALA A 23 0.94 4.49 15.96
C ALA A 23 1.35 5.71 16.81
N LYS A 24 2.37 6.47 16.40
CA LYS A 24 2.76 7.71 17.10
C LYS A 24 1.79 8.86 16.86
N VAL A 25 1.12 8.88 15.71
CA VAL A 25 0.17 9.95 15.35
C VAL A 25 -1.29 9.56 15.54
N SER A 26 -1.60 8.33 15.98
CA SER A 26 -2.98 7.84 16.14
C SER A 26 -3.77 8.53 17.25
N GLY A 27 -3.10 9.27 18.16
CA GLY A 27 -3.74 10.03 19.25
C GLY A 27 -4.15 11.46 18.88
N TYR A 28 -3.88 11.89 17.64
CA TYR A 28 -4.19 13.24 17.17
C TYR A 28 -5.65 13.31 16.72
N ASP A 29 -6.21 14.52 16.71
CA ASP A 29 -7.52 14.79 16.13
C ASP A 29 -7.51 14.63 14.60
N GLU A 30 -8.68 14.59 13.99
CA GLU A 30 -8.84 14.34 12.55
C GLU A 30 -8.09 15.39 11.70
N SER A 31 -8.11 16.67 12.12
CA SER A 31 -7.35 17.76 11.49
C SER A 31 -5.84 17.58 11.59
N GLY A 32 -5.33 17.15 12.75
CA GLY A 32 -3.92 16.85 12.95
C GLY A 32 -3.48 15.64 12.14
N LEU A 33 -4.35 14.62 12.04
CA LEU A 33 -4.06 13.41 11.27
C LEU A 33 -4.04 13.69 9.76
N GLN A 34 -4.90 14.57 9.26
CA GLN A 34 -4.94 14.95 7.84
C GLN A 34 -3.59 15.44 7.33
N PHE A 35 -2.87 16.21 8.15
CA PHE A 35 -1.53 16.73 7.83
C PHE A 35 -0.49 15.62 7.58
N TYR A 36 -0.62 14.47 8.23
CA TYR A 36 0.31 13.35 8.08
C TYR A 36 -0.03 12.43 6.91
N VAL A 37 -1.31 12.39 6.48
CA VAL A 37 -1.76 11.50 5.41
C VAL A 37 -1.84 12.18 4.04
N GLN A 38 -1.83 13.52 3.98
CA GLN A 38 -1.92 14.30 2.76
C GLN A 38 -0.92 15.46 2.73
N ARG A 39 -0.14 15.53 1.65
CA ARG A 39 0.78 16.64 1.36
C ARG A 39 0.04 17.87 0.83
N SER A 40 0.71 19.01 0.82
CA SER A 40 0.18 20.28 0.28
C SER A 40 -0.22 20.22 -1.20
N ASP A 41 0.35 19.29 -1.97
CA ASP A 41 0.00 19.00 -3.36
C ASP A 41 -1.21 18.05 -3.51
N LYS A 42 -1.95 17.79 -2.42
CA LYS A 42 -3.08 16.83 -2.35
C LYS A 42 -2.68 15.36 -2.52
N THR A 43 -1.41 15.06 -2.74
CA THR A 43 -0.92 13.68 -2.84
C THR A 43 -1.02 13.03 -1.46
N THR A 44 -1.71 11.90 -1.39
CA THR A 44 -1.87 11.15 -0.15
C THR A 44 -0.76 10.11 -0.02
N ILE A 45 -0.59 9.57 1.18
CA ILE A 45 0.29 8.42 1.43
C ILE A 45 -0.11 7.19 0.58
N LEU A 46 -1.38 7.05 0.20
CA LEU A 46 -1.86 5.99 -0.70
C LEU A 46 -1.35 6.20 -2.12
N HIS A 47 -1.44 7.43 -2.66
CA HIS A 47 -0.91 7.74 -3.99
C HIS A 47 0.59 7.46 -4.06
N MET A 48 1.35 7.89 -3.04
CA MET A 48 2.80 7.67 -2.98
C MET A 48 3.17 6.19 -2.93
N ALA A 49 2.45 5.38 -2.14
CA ALA A 49 2.70 3.95 -2.04
C ALA A 49 2.45 3.22 -3.37
N ILE A 50 1.39 3.61 -4.10
CA ILE A 50 1.07 3.08 -5.43
C ILE A 50 2.14 3.48 -6.46
N LEU A 51 2.49 4.77 -6.53
CA LEU A 51 3.50 5.29 -7.47
C LEU A 51 4.88 4.68 -7.22
N SER A 52 5.20 4.34 -5.97
CA SER A 52 6.47 3.69 -5.58
C SER A 52 6.43 2.16 -5.68
N LEU A 53 5.34 1.58 -6.20
CA LEU A 53 5.14 0.13 -6.35
C LEU A 53 5.22 -0.67 -5.04
N HIS A 54 4.90 -0.03 -3.92
CA HIS A 54 4.84 -0.68 -2.61
C HIS A 54 3.42 -1.21 -2.38
N PHE A 55 3.00 -2.20 -3.17
CA PHE A 55 1.61 -2.67 -3.21
C PHE A 55 1.10 -3.25 -1.88
N ASP A 56 1.94 -3.96 -1.13
CA ASP A 56 1.58 -4.46 0.21
C ASP A 56 1.27 -3.32 1.19
N LEU A 57 2.10 -2.26 1.17
CA LEU A 57 1.91 -1.08 1.99
C LEU A 57 0.69 -0.27 1.52
N ALA A 58 0.52 -0.10 0.21
CA ALA A 58 -0.64 0.57 -0.36
C ALA A 58 -1.95 -0.14 0.01
N TYR A 59 -1.95 -1.48 0.00
CA TYR A 59 -3.08 -2.30 0.43
C TYR A 59 -3.38 -2.07 1.92
N GLN A 60 -2.36 -2.06 2.78
CA GLN A 60 -2.56 -1.80 4.20
C GLN A 60 -3.10 -0.38 4.45
N ILE A 61 -2.53 0.64 3.80
CA ILE A 61 -3.01 2.03 3.88
C ILE A 61 -4.48 2.13 3.44
N ALA A 62 -4.88 1.44 2.38
CA ALA A 62 -6.26 1.45 1.90
C ALA A 62 -7.25 0.83 2.91
N LEU A 63 -6.81 -0.15 3.70
CA LEU A 63 -7.61 -0.75 4.77
C LEU A 63 -7.70 0.16 5.99
N ASP A 64 -6.58 0.73 6.42
CA ASP A 64 -6.49 1.53 7.65
C ASP A 64 -7.07 2.95 7.46
N TYR A 65 -6.94 3.51 6.25
CA TYR A 65 -7.34 4.87 5.89
C TYR A 65 -8.32 4.86 4.71
N THR A 66 -9.46 4.21 4.89
CA THR A 66 -10.48 4.01 3.84
C THR A 66 -10.95 5.31 3.17
N HIS A 67 -10.96 6.43 3.91
CA HIS A 67 -11.31 7.75 3.38
C HIS A 67 -10.34 8.27 2.31
N LEU A 68 -9.13 7.69 2.18
CA LEU A 68 -8.16 8.07 1.15
C LEU A 68 -8.48 7.48 -0.23
N ILE A 69 -9.26 6.39 -0.31
CA ILE A 69 -9.51 5.65 -1.56
C ILE A 69 -10.15 6.54 -2.64
N GLY A 70 -11.06 7.43 -2.22
CA GLY A 70 -11.77 8.35 -3.11
C GLY A 70 -11.08 9.70 -3.31
N GLN A 71 -9.95 9.94 -2.63
CA GLN A 71 -9.25 11.23 -2.76
C GLN A 71 -8.54 11.32 -4.11
N LYS A 72 -8.47 12.56 -4.60
CA LYS A 72 -7.78 12.90 -5.85
C LYS A 72 -6.49 13.64 -5.54
N ASP A 73 -5.42 13.28 -6.24
CA ASP A 73 -4.16 14.02 -6.20
C ASP A 73 -4.26 15.37 -6.95
N ALA A 74 -3.11 16.01 -7.16
CA ALA A 74 -3.00 17.27 -7.91
C ALA A 74 -3.52 17.16 -9.35
N ASP A 75 -3.34 16.00 -9.99
CA ASP A 75 -3.75 15.71 -11.36
C ASP A 75 -5.21 15.27 -11.46
N GLY A 76 -5.91 15.19 -10.32
CA GLY A 76 -7.31 14.78 -10.27
C GLY A 76 -7.51 13.26 -10.33
N MET A 77 -6.45 12.48 -10.15
CA MET A 77 -6.47 11.02 -10.20
C MET A 77 -6.60 10.41 -8.81
N THR A 78 -7.38 9.33 -8.70
CA THR A 78 -7.44 8.49 -7.50
C THR A 78 -6.33 7.43 -7.50
N GLY A 79 -6.11 6.80 -6.36
CA GLY A 79 -5.17 5.66 -6.27
C GLY A 79 -5.45 4.55 -7.29
N LEU A 80 -6.73 4.21 -7.54
CA LEU A 80 -7.08 3.19 -8.54
C LEU A 80 -6.75 3.63 -9.98
N GLN A 81 -6.96 4.91 -10.30
CA GLN A 81 -6.62 5.45 -11.61
C GLN A 81 -5.09 5.45 -11.81
N LEU A 82 -4.32 5.89 -10.81
CA LEU A 82 -2.86 5.82 -10.81
C LEU A 82 -2.35 4.39 -11.01
N LEU A 83 -2.93 3.42 -10.29
CA LEU A 83 -2.59 2.00 -10.44
C LEU A 83 -2.88 1.50 -11.87
N SER A 84 -4.00 1.92 -12.46
CA SER A 84 -4.42 1.52 -13.80
C SER A 84 -3.48 2.05 -14.90
N CYS A 85 -2.83 3.19 -14.65
CA CYS A 85 -1.81 3.74 -15.54
C CYS A 85 -0.50 2.95 -15.55
N ASN A 86 -0.32 1.97 -14.65
CA ASN A 86 0.86 1.13 -14.59
C ASN A 86 0.55 -0.36 -14.90
N PRO A 87 0.68 -0.79 -16.16
CA PRO A 87 0.42 -2.18 -16.56
C PRO A 87 1.28 -3.21 -15.83
N SER A 88 2.46 -2.82 -15.33
CA SER A 88 3.35 -3.74 -14.60
C SER A 88 2.76 -4.19 -13.26
N ALA A 89 1.83 -3.42 -12.68
CA ALA A 89 1.13 -3.77 -11.45
C ALA A 89 0.22 -5.01 -11.60
N PHE A 90 -0.10 -5.40 -12.84
CA PHE A 90 -1.00 -6.51 -13.14
C PHE A 90 -0.29 -7.67 -13.86
N LYS A 91 1.04 -7.66 -13.92
CA LYS A 91 1.77 -8.78 -14.52
C LYS A 91 1.50 -10.06 -13.71
N LEU A 92 1.07 -11.09 -14.43
CA LEU A 92 1.06 -12.45 -13.93
C LEU A 92 2.50 -12.96 -13.99
N GLU A 93 3.00 -13.54 -12.90
CA GLU A 93 4.25 -14.30 -12.96
C GLU A 93 4.09 -15.37 -14.04
N PRO A 94 4.99 -15.46 -15.03
CA PRO A 94 4.92 -16.53 -16.01
C PRO A 94 5.08 -17.85 -15.26
N GLU A 95 4.06 -18.71 -15.34
CA GLU A 95 4.11 -20.10 -14.88
C GLU A 95 5.44 -20.70 -15.33
N GLU A 96 6.30 -21.06 -14.37
CA GLU A 96 7.54 -21.77 -14.67
C GLU A 96 7.16 -23.02 -15.43
N GLN A 97 7.40 -23.01 -16.75
CA GLN A 97 7.41 -24.21 -17.56
C GLN A 97 8.55 -25.07 -17.03
N LYS A 98 8.19 -25.91 -16.07
CA LYS A 98 8.92 -27.10 -15.66
C LYS A 98 9.09 -27.93 -16.92
N LYS A 99 10.15 -27.63 -17.68
CA LYS A 99 10.61 -28.47 -18.77
C LYS A 99 10.85 -29.83 -18.15
N ASP A 100 9.98 -30.76 -18.51
CA ASP A 100 10.22 -32.18 -18.44
C ASP A 100 11.61 -32.44 -19.02
N SER A 101 12.60 -32.50 -18.12
CA SER A 101 13.90 -33.03 -18.46
C SER A 101 13.69 -34.53 -18.51
N LEU A 102 13.45 -35.02 -19.73
CA LEU A 102 13.71 -36.39 -20.12
C LEU A 102 15.04 -36.83 -19.49
N ILE A 103 14.93 -37.74 -18.54
CA ILE A 103 15.93 -38.78 -18.26
C ILE A 103 15.20 -40.11 -18.26
#